data_AF-A0A973FQP8-F1
#
_entry.id   AF-A0A973FQP8-F1
#
_cell.length_a   1.000
_cell.length_b   1.000
_cell.length_c   1.000
_cell.angle_alpha   90.00
_cell.angle_beta   90.00
_cell.angle_gamma   90.00
#
_symmetry.space_group_name_H-M   'P 1'
#
loop_
_entity.id
_entity.type
_entity.pdbx_description
1 polymer ?
#
loop_
_entity_poly.entity_id
_entity_poly.type
_entity_poly.pdbx_seq_one_letter_code
_entity_poly.pdbx_strand_id
1 'polypeptide(L)' 'MLSILLLGPPQILRDGAAIDLPRRRTRALVYYLAAQPGPVGREQLMALLWPDHARQA' A
#
# COMPACT_ATOMS: atom_id res chain seq x y z
N MET A 1 -14.22 -11.93 2.07
CA MET A 1 -13.05 -12.09 1.19
C MET A 1 -12.47 -10.73 0.84
N LEU A 2 -11.16 -10.56 1.00
CA LEU A 2 -10.43 -9.34 0.63
C LEU A 2 -9.76 -9.56 -0.74
N SER A 3 -9.88 -8.59 -1.65
CA SER A 3 -9.20 -8.62 -2.94
C SER A 3 -8.54 -7.28 -3.23
N ILE A 4 -7.32 -7.32 -3.76
CA ILE A 4 -6.56 -6.13 -4.16
C ILE A 4 -6.28 -6.27 -5.65
N LEU A 5 -6.86 -5.37 -6.44
CA LEU A 5 -6.70 -5.36 -7.89
C LEU A 5 -5.59 -4.38 -8.24
N LEU A 6 -4.57 -4.84 -8.94
CA LEU A 6 -3.36 -4.04 -9.26
C LEU A 6 -3.20 -3.79 -10.77
N LEU A 7 -3.89 -4.54 -11.62
CA LEU A 7 -3.81 -4.42 -13.07
C LEU A 7 -4.84 -3.38 -13.55
N GLY A 8 -4.39 -2.13 -13.64
CA GLY A 8 -5.24 -0.96 -13.89
C GLY A 8 -5.24 -0.01 -12.70
N PRO A 9 -6.21 0.91 -12.58
CA PRO A 9 -6.37 1.73 -11.39
C PRO A 9 -6.55 0.83 -10.16
N PRO A 10 -5.69 0.92 -9.14
CA PRO A 10 -5.71 -0.06 -8.07
C PRO A 10 -6.95 0.09 -7.19
N GLN A 11 -7.54 -1.04 -6.80
CA GLN A 11 -8.80 -1.11 -6.04
C GLN A 11 -8.69 -2.11 -4.89
N ILE A 12 -9.47 -1.86 -3.83
CA ILE A 12 -9.60 -2.79 -2.70
C ILE A 12 -11.07 -3.15 -2.58
N LEU A 13 -11.35 -4.44 -2.62
CA LEU A 13 -12.69 -4.98 -2.51
C LEU A 13 -12.81 -5.77 -1.22
N ARG A 14 -13.89 -5.57 -0.50
CA ARG A 14 -14.32 -6.43 0.62
C ARG A 14 -15.65 -7.05 0.23
N ASP A 15 -15.66 -8.37 0.11
CA ASP A 15 -16.84 -9.13 -0.28
C ASP A 15 -17.43 -8.64 -1.62
N GLY A 16 -16.54 -8.27 -2.55
CA GLY A 16 -16.90 -7.74 -3.89
C GLY A 16 -17.23 -6.25 -3.92
N ALA A 17 -17.44 -5.60 -2.77
CA ALA A 17 -17.72 -4.17 -2.70
C ALA A 17 -16.43 -3.35 -2.55
N ALA A 18 -16.29 -2.28 -3.34
CA ALA A 18 -15.17 -1.36 -3.21
C ALA A 18 -15.18 -0.67 -1.84
N ILE A 19 -14.02 -0.63 -1.19
CA ILE A 19 -13.84 0.15 0.04
C ILE A 19 -12.98 1.37 -0.26
N ASP A 20 -13.35 2.51 0.32
CA ASP A 20 -12.51 3.70 0.27
C ASP A 20 -11.57 3.74 1.47
N LEU A 21 -10.30 4.01 1.19
CA LEU A 21 -9.32 4.36 2.20
C LEU A 21 -9.00 5.83 2.03
N PRO A 22 -9.44 6.72 2.91
CA PRO A 22 -9.45 8.17 2.66
C PRO A 22 -8.05 8.76 2.48
N ARG A 23 -7.01 8.13 3.05
CA ARG A 23 -5.63 8.65 3.00
C ARG A 23 -4.85 8.07 1.82
N ARG A 24 -4.39 8.96 0.94
CA ARG A 24 -3.57 8.61 -0.24
C ARG A 24 -2.35 7.76 0.10
N ARG A 25 -1.59 8.09 1.16
CA ARG A 25 -0.42 7.30 1.58
C ARG A 25 -0.79 5.91 2.09
N THR A 26 -1.88 5.78 2.84
CA THR A 26 -2.36 4.48 3.33
C THR A 26 -2.75 3.57 2.16
N ARG A 27 -3.45 4.11 1.14
CA ARG A 27 -3.74 3.38 -0.11
C ARG A 27 -2.45 2.91 -0.81
N ALA A 28 -1.51 3.83 -1.01
CA ALA A 28 -0.24 3.52 -1.65
C ALA A 28 0.54 2.41 -0.92
N LEU A 29 0.56 2.43 0.42
CA LEU A 29 1.17 1.38 1.23
C LEU A 29 0.55 0.01 0.94
N VAL A 30 -0.78 -0.10 0.97
CA VAL A 30 -1.47 -1.38 0.75
C VAL A 30 -1.21 -1.90 -0.66
N TYR A 31 -1.30 -1.05 -1.69
CA TYR A 31 -1.05 -1.45 -3.07
C TYR A 31 0.39 -1.88 -3.30
N TYR A 32 1.35 -1.14 -2.72
CA TYR A 32 2.75 -1.49 -2.84
C TYR A 32 3.03 -2.86 -2.22
N LEU A 33 2.53 -3.12 -1.01
CA LEU A 33 2.70 -4.40 -0.32
C LEU A 33 2.05 -5.56 -1.09
N ALA A 34 0.85 -5.35 -1.64
CA ALA A 34 0.15 -6.38 -2.42
C ALA A 34 0.89 -6.77 -3.71
N ALA A 35 1.74 -5.87 -4.24
CA ALA A 35 2.53 -6.12 -5.44
C ALA A 35 3.85 -6.85 -5.16
N GLN A 36 4.25 -7.02 -3.90
CA GLN A 36 5.54 -7.64 -3.58
C GLN A 36 5.43 -9.16 -3.49
N PRO A 37 6.46 -9.89 -3.95
CA PRO A 37 6.50 -11.35 -3.83
C PRO A 37 6.76 -11.82 -2.38
N GLY A 38 7.07 -10.92 -1.46
CA GLY A 38 7.38 -11.26 -0.07
C GLY A 38 7.31 -10.06 0.88
N PRO A 39 7.67 -10.28 2.16
CA PRO A 39 7.66 -9.23 3.18
C PRO A 39 8.59 -8.06 2.82
N VAL A 40 8.18 -6.85 3.19
CA VAL A 40 8.99 -5.63 3.01
C VAL A 40 9.39 -5.06 4.37
N GLY A 41 10.65 -4.68 4.52
CA GLY A 41 11.15 -4.03 5.71
C GLY A 41 10.55 -2.64 5.93
N ARG A 42 10.30 -2.29 7.20
CA ARG A 42 9.74 -0.98 7.58
C ARG A 42 10.59 0.20 7.10
N GLU A 43 11.92 0.09 7.19
CA GLU A 43 12.83 1.16 6.75
C GLU A 43 12.71 1.44 5.24
N GLN A 44 12.57 0.40 4.42
CA GLN A 44 12.33 0.53 2.99
C GLN A 44 10.98 1.22 2.70
N LEU A 45 9.91 0.84 3.43
CA LEU A 45 8.60 1.48 3.29
C LEU A 45 8.63 2.95 3.70
N MET A 46 9.37 3.28 4.76
CA MET A 46 9.55 4.66 5.21
C MET A 46 10.29 5.49 4.17
N ALA A 47 11.42 5.00 3.65
CA ALA A 47 12.16 5.70 2.60
C ALA A 47 11.32 5.94 1.34
N LEU A 48 10.48 4.97 0.94
CA LEU A 48 9.66 5.06 -0.27
C LEU A 48 8.44 5.98 -0.13
N LEU A 49 7.72 5.90 1.01
CA LEU A 49 6.39 6.53 1.17
C LEU A 49 6.41 7.78 2.07
N TRP A 50 7.45 7.93 2.89
CA TRP A 50 7.68 9.06 3.81
C TRP A 50 9.14 9.52 3.80
N PRO A 51 9.68 9.95 2.64
CA PRO A 51 11.09 10.33 2.53
C PRO A 51 11.48 11.44 3.52
N ASP A 52 10.58 12.39 3.79
CA ASP A 52 10.81 13.48 4.74
C ASP A 52 10.90 13.04 6.21
N HIS A 53 10.49 11.80 6.51
CA HIS A 53 10.52 11.22 7.86
C HIS A 53 11.47 10.01 7.94
N ALA A 54 12.21 9.73 6.87
CA ALA A 54 13.27 8.73 6.93
C ALA A 54 14.24 9.16 8.02
N ARG A 55 14.39 8.32 9.05
CA ARG A 55 15.22 8.61 10.20
C ARG A 55 16.66 8.85 9.70
N GLN A 56 17.17 10.06 9.89
CA GLN A 56 18.59 10.32 9.73
C GLN A 56 19.32 9.45 10.74
N ALA A 57 20.19 8.57 10.23
CA ALA A 57 21.10 7.76 11.04
C ALA A 57 22.25 8.64 11.55
#